data_AF-A0A3E1KAX9-F1
#
_entry.id   AF-A0A3E1KAX9-F1
#
_cell.length_a   1.000
_cell.length_b   1.000
_cell.length_c   1.000
_cell.angle_alpha   90.00
_cell.angle_beta   90.00
_cell.angle_gamma   90.00
#
_symmetry.space_group_name_H-M   'P 1'
#
loop_
_entity.id
_entity.type
_entity.pdbx_description
1 polymer ?
#
loop_
_entity_poly.entity_id
_entity_poly.type
_entity_poly.pdbx_seq_one_letter_code
_entity_poly.pdbx_strand_id
1 'polypeptide(L)'
;MHRIEVENDDVAADPGWIPWLVDGKRRGPPEDCGGVSGYQRLIGAVEAPPETLDEEGRDFVRWVGADFDPEEFNVSQARHALLVSAAWGCLKGR
;
A
#
# COMPACT_ATOMS: atom_id res chain seq x y z
N MET A 1 8.52 6.56 -4.80
CA MET A 1 8.09 7.64 -5.72
C MET A 1 6.65 7.35 -6.08
N HIS A 2 5.74 8.29 -5.83
CA HIS A 2 4.34 8.19 -6.25
C HIS A 2 4.11 9.15 -7.41
N ARG A 3 3.32 8.72 -8.39
CA ARG A 3 2.86 9.57 -9.48
C ARG A 3 1.40 9.87 -9.26
N ILE A 4 1.02 11.13 -9.39
CA ILE A 4 -0.35 11.60 -9.27
C ILE A 4 -0.73 12.17 -10.64
N GLU A 5 -1.81 11.64 -11.22
CA GLU A 5 -2.37 12.07 -12.50
C GLU A 5 -3.84 12.44 -12.28
N VAL A 6 -4.30 13.51 -12.93
CA VAL A 6 -5.73 13.90 -12.91
C VAL A 6 -6.39 13.30 -14.14
N GLU A 7 -7.27 12.32 -13.93
CA GLU A 7 -7.98 11.63 -15.02
C GLU A 7 -9.32 12.30 -15.36
N ASN A 8 -9.95 12.97 -14.39
CA ASN A 8 -11.20 13.70 -14.55
C ASN A 8 -11.28 14.85 -13.54
N ASP A 9 -11.68 16.04 -14.00
CA ASP A 9 -11.91 17.26 -13.21
C ASP A 9 -13.37 17.76 -13.25
N ASP A 10 -14.28 17.00 -13.86
CA ASP A 10 -15.74 17.21 -13.84
C ASP A 10 -16.32 16.86 -12.46
N VAL A 11 -15.90 17.58 -11.44
CA VAL A 11 -16.50 17.53 -10.11
C VAL A 11 -17.65 18.53 -10.06
N ALA A 12 -18.87 18.01 -9.89
CA ALA A 12 -19.98 18.83 -9.40
C ALA A 12 -19.52 19.58 -8.15
N ALA A 13 -19.97 20.82 -7.97
CA ALA A 13 -19.65 21.65 -6.82
C ALA A 13 -20.26 21.09 -5.51
N ASP A 14 -19.87 19.88 -5.14
CA ASP A 14 -20.20 19.25 -3.87
C ASP A 14 -18.93 19.33 -3.00
N PRO A 15 -18.95 20.11 -1.90
CA PRO A 15 -17.79 20.37 -1.06
C PRO A 15 -17.45 19.18 -0.16
N GLY A 16 -17.67 17.94 -0.59
CA GLY A 16 -17.28 16.76 0.15
C GLY A 16 -15.75 16.68 0.26
N TRP A 17 -15.17 17.30 1.28
CA TRP A 17 -13.72 17.33 1.55
C TRP A 17 -13.13 15.97 1.92
N ILE A 18 -13.89 14.89 1.76
CA ILE A 18 -13.51 13.54 2.14
C ILE A 18 -13.21 12.78 0.84
N PRO A 19 -11.94 12.39 0.60
CA PRO A 19 -11.60 11.59 -0.56
C PRO A 19 -12.32 10.23 -0.50
N TRP A 20 -12.78 9.77 -1.67
CA TRP A 20 -13.42 8.47 -1.83
C TRP A 20 -12.51 7.53 -2.61
N LEU A 21 -12.16 6.38 -2.02
CA LEU A 21 -11.39 5.35 -2.70
C LEU A 21 -12.29 4.57 -3.67
N VAL A 22 -12.09 4.81 -4.96
CA VAL A 22 -12.81 4.13 -6.04
C VAL A 22 -12.33 2.69 -6.19
N ASP A 23 -11.02 2.49 -6.37
CA ASP A 23 -10.39 1.18 -6.58
C ASP A 23 -8.91 1.19 -6.12
N GLY A 24 -8.29 0.01 -6.11
CA GLY A 24 -6.86 -0.18 -5.85
C GLY A 24 -6.42 -1.63 -6.06
N LYS A 25 -5.10 -1.86 -6.09
CA LYS A 25 -4.54 -3.20 -6.32
C LYS A 25 -3.19 -3.36 -5.66
N ARG A 26 -2.86 -4.61 -5.34
CA ARG A 26 -1.60 -5.07 -4.75
C ARG A 26 -1.34 -4.46 -3.38
N ARG A 27 -0.53 -5.15 -2.58
CA ARG A 27 -0.08 -4.65 -1.29
C ARG A 27 1.01 -3.60 -1.54
N GLY A 28 0.91 -2.47 -0.83
CA GLY A 28 1.97 -1.47 -0.87
C GLY A 28 3.30 -2.02 -0.33
N PRO A 29 4.44 -1.42 -0.71
CA PRO A 29 5.73 -1.80 -0.13
C PRO A 29 5.69 -1.62 1.40
N PRO A 30 6.15 -2.62 2.18
CA PRO A 30 6.28 -2.45 3.63
C PRO A 30 7.18 -1.26 3.96
N GLU A 31 6.90 -0.60 5.10
CA GLU A 31 7.78 0.44 5.62
C GLU A 31 9.20 -0.11 5.81
N ASP A 32 10.19 0.74 5.54
CA ASP A 32 11.61 0.42 5.68
C ASP A 32 12.11 -0.78 4.86
N CYS A 33 11.38 -1.22 3.83
CA CYS A 33 11.80 -2.34 2.96
C CYS A 33 12.99 -2.05 2.04
N GLY A 34 13.63 -0.88 2.13
CA GLY A 34 14.78 -0.51 1.28
C GLY A 34 14.41 0.06 -0.09
N GLY A 35 13.25 0.70 -0.20
CA GLY A 35 12.79 1.37 -1.42
C GLY A 35 12.44 0.40 -2.56
N VAL A 36 12.47 0.87 -3.81
CA VAL A 36 12.02 0.07 -4.98
C VAL A 36 12.82 -1.22 -5.14
N SER A 37 14.15 -1.15 -5.00
CA SER A 37 15.02 -2.32 -5.15
C SER A 37 14.82 -3.33 -4.04
N GLY A 38 14.66 -2.88 -2.80
CA GLY A 38 14.42 -3.77 -1.67
C GLY A 38 13.04 -4.44 -1.75
N TYR A 39 12.02 -3.70 -2.17
CA TYR A 39 10.70 -4.25 -2.43
C TYR A 39 10.69 -5.30 -3.57
N GLN A 40 11.43 -5.07 -4.65
CA GLN A 40 11.57 -6.05 -5.73
C GLN A 40 12.25 -7.34 -5.26
N ARG A 41 13.30 -7.24 -4.43
CA ARG A 41 13.94 -8.42 -3.82
C ARG A 41 12.99 -9.16 -2.89
N LEU A 42 12.25 -8.42 -2.06
CA LEU A 42 11.25 -8.96 -1.16
C LEU A 42 10.19 -9.78 -1.92
N ILE A 43 9.60 -9.22 -2.98
CA ILE A 43 8.62 -9.95 -3.82
C ILE A 43 9.25 -11.23 -4.36
N GLY A 44 10.45 -11.14 -4.94
CA GLY A 44 11.15 -12.30 -5.47
C GLY A 44 11.42 -13.38 -4.43
N ALA A 45 11.73 -13.00 -3.19
CA ALA A 45 11.95 -13.93 -2.09
C ALA A 45 10.65 -14.59 -1.59
N VAL A 46 9.54 -13.84 -1.56
CA VAL A 46 8.23 -14.36 -1.12
C VAL A 46 7.61 -15.31 -2.16
N GLU A 47 7.81 -15.05 -3.45
CA GLU A 47 7.26 -15.86 -4.54
C GLU A 47 8.13 -17.09 -4.89
N ALA A 48 9.39 -17.12 -4.46
CA ALA A 48 10.31 -18.20 -4.77
C ALA A 48 10.07 -19.44 -3.87
N PRO A 49 10.32 -20.66 -4.37
CA PRO A 49 10.29 -21.86 -3.54
C PRO A 49 11.29 -21.76 -2.39
N PRO A 50 10.94 -22.09 -1.13
CA PRO A 50 11.79 -21.87 0.04
C PRO A 50 13.19 -22.50 -0.04
N GLU A 51 13.32 -23.65 -0.72
CA GLU A 51 14.58 -24.36 -0.95
C GLU A 51 15.53 -23.64 -1.91
N THR A 52 15.02 -22.68 -2.69
CA THR A 52 15.81 -21.89 -3.65
C THR A 52 16.35 -20.59 -3.05
N LEU A 53 15.91 -20.22 -1.85
CA LEU A 53 16.31 -18.99 -1.19
C LEU A 53 17.76 -19.06 -0.66
N ASP A 54 18.51 -17.98 -0.89
CA ASP A 54 19.76 -17.71 -0.20
C ASP A 54 19.51 -17.17 1.23
N GLU A 55 20.58 -16.79 1.92
CA GLU A 55 20.47 -16.29 3.30
C GLU A 55 19.69 -14.96 3.37
N GLU A 56 19.96 -14.04 2.44
CA GLU A 56 19.28 -12.74 2.35
C GLU A 56 17.79 -12.91 2.03
N GLY A 57 17.42 -13.80 1.10
CA GLY A 57 16.03 -14.10 0.77
C GLY A 57 15.25 -14.68 1.94
N ARG A 58 15.88 -15.58 2.72
CA ARG A 58 15.26 -16.11 3.96
C ARG A 58 15.09 -15.02 5.02
N ASP A 59 16.00 -14.06 5.10
CA ASP A 59 15.89 -12.92 6.01
C ASP A 59 14.73 -12.00 5.61
N PHE A 60 14.54 -11.73 4.31
CA PHE A 60 13.40 -10.97 3.81
C PHE A 60 12.06 -11.63 4.17
N VAL A 61 11.92 -12.94 3.92
CA VAL A 61 10.69 -13.68 4.24
C VAL A 61 10.41 -13.69 5.76
N ARG A 62 11.45 -13.88 6.58
CA ARG A 62 11.31 -13.79 8.05
C ARG A 62 10.91 -12.40 8.51
N TRP A 63 11.51 -11.36 7.93
CA TRP A 63 11.29 -9.98 8.33
C TRP A 63 9.87 -9.52 8.00
N VAL A 64 9.39 -9.84 6.80
CA VAL A 64 8.07 -9.39 6.34
C VAL A 64 6.91 -10.15 7.00
N GLY A 65 7.16 -11.39 7.41
CA GLY A 65 6.14 -12.27 7.99
C GLY A 65 5.49 -13.20 6.97
N ALA A 66 4.97 -14.33 7.45
CA ALA A 66 4.43 -15.40 6.60
C ALA A 66 3.07 -15.06 5.95
N ASP A 67 2.42 -14.00 6.41
CA ASP A 67 1.13 -13.51 5.93
C ASP A 67 1.24 -12.42 4.86
N PHE A 68 2.47 -12.03 4.49
CA PHE A 68 2.67 -11.07 3.42
C PHE A 68 2.37 -11.68 2.05
N ASP A 69 1.30 -11.20 1.41
CA ASP A 69 0.99 -11.45 0.01
C ASP A 69 1.12 -10.13 -0.79
N PRO A 70 2.04 -10.04 -1.78
CA PRO A 70 2.21 -8.84 -2.59
C PRO A 70 0.99 -8.50 -3.45
N GLU A 71 0.12 -9.46 -3.76
CA GLU A 71 -1.09 -9.25 -4.57
C GLU A 71 -2.32 -8.86 -3.74
N GLU A 72 -2.26 -9.01 -2.42
CA GLU A 72 -3.39 -8.72 -1.54
C GLU A 72 -3.72 -7.21 -1.50
N PHE A 73 -4.98 -6.87 -1.76
CA PHE A 73 -5.51 -5.53 -1.53
C PHE A 73 -6.92 -5.58 -0.95
N ASN A 74 -7.10 -5.03 0.25
CA ASN A 74 -8.39 -4.96 0.92
C ASN A 74 -9.00 -3.55 0.81
N VAL A 75 -9.94 -3.39 -0.12
CA VAL A 75 -10.60 -2.10 -0.38
C VAL A 75 -11.37 -1.57 0.85
N SER A 76 -11.94 -2.45 1.67
CA SER A 76 -12.69 -2.03 2.86
C SER A 76 -11.75 -1.47 3.93
N GLN A 77 -10.62 -2.12 4.15
CA GLN A 77 -9.59 -1.64 5.08
C GLN A 77 -9.00 -0.31 4.59
N ALA A 78 -8.69 -0.20 3.29
CA ALA A 78 -8.15 1.01 2.70
C ALA A 78 -9.14 2.19 2.77
N ARG A 79 -10.42 1.97 2.49
CA ARG A 79 -11.49 2.97 2.67
C ARG A 79 -11.59 3.42 4.12
N HIS A 80 -11.56 2.49 5.07
CA HIS A 80 -11.64 2.82 6.49
C HIS A 80 -10.45 3.70 6.93
N ALA A 81 -9.23 3.34 6.53
CA ALA A 81 -8.04 4.15 6.81
C ALA A 81 -8.18 5.58 6.23
N LEU A 82 -8.62 5.70 4.98
CA LEU A 82 -8.84 6.99 4.32
C LEU A 82 -9.86 7.87 5.06
N LEU A 83 -10.98 7.29 5.49
CA LEU A 83 -12.03 7.98 6.25
C LEU A 83 -11.50 8.51 7.59
N VAL A 84 -10.77 7.67 8.34
CA VAL A 84 -10.19 8.07 9.64
C VAL A 84 -9.15 9.18 9.46
N SER A 85 -8.31 9.08 8.43
CA SER A 85 -7.32 10.12 8.10
C SER A 85 -7.97 11.45 7.70
N ALA A 86 -9.03 11.42 6.89
CA ALA A 86 -9.78 12.62 6.50
C ALA A 86 -10.47 13.26 7.70
N ALA A 87 -11.08 12.46 8.59
CA ALA A 87 -11.71 12.94 9.81
C ALA A 87 -10.71 13.65 10.74
N TRP A 88 -9.46 13.17 10.83
CA TRP A 88 -8.42 13.86 11.60
C TRP A 88 -8.08 15.25 11.04
N GLY A 89 -8.05 15.39 9.71
CA GLY A 89 -7.90 16.70 9.04
C GLY A 89 -9.05 17.66 9.38
N CYS A 90 -10.28 17.15 9.42
CA CYS A 90 -11.45 17.92 9.83
C CYS A 90 -11.44 18.31 11.33
N LEU A 91 -10.90 17.47 12.21
CA LEU A 91 -10.84 17.72 13.66
C LEU A 91 -9.71 18.67 14.06
N LYS A 92 -8.58 18.67 13.33
CA LYS A 92 -7.45 19.60 13.53
C LYS A 92 -7.63 20.93 12.80
N GLY A 93 -8.62 21.03 11.92
CA GLY A 93 -9.06 22.25 11.24
C GLY A 93 -10.06 23.06 12.06
N ARG A 94 -9.67 23.47 13.28
CA ARG A 94 -10.12 24.66 14.01
C ARG A 94 -9.03 25.09 14.99
#